data_AF-A0A0Q9LAC7-F1
#
_entry.id   AF-A0A0Q9LAC7-F1
#
_cell.length_a   1.000
_cell.length_b   1.000
_cell.length_c   1.000
_cell.angle_alpha   90.00
_cell.angle_beta   90.00
_cell.angle_gamma   90.00
#
_symmetry.space_group_name_H-M   'P 1'
#
loop_
_entity.id
_entity.type
_entity.pdbx_description
1 polymer ?
#
loop_
_entity_poly.entity_id
_entity_poly.type
_entity_poly.pdbx_seq_one_letter_code
_entity_poly.pdbx_strand_id
1 'polypeptide(L)'
;MKNTALIKGTAAIAVGAALLLGGGGTLASWNAADNAAPGTVVAGDLNVVKSGTGAWKDRAGATIDIATYKVVPGDKLTYTQVLDVTLTGNKMAADITATGTGAANGFTPANVIVSGTVLTVDGEAVSNPLTTSKTVTATITFEFKAATTGRADVNATYNFGNVAFTLQQITQPGLA
;
A
#
# COMPACT_ATOMS: atom_id res chain seq x y z
N MET A 1 -75.96 -6.18 -77.48
CA MET A 1 -75.16 -7.38 -77.79
C MET A 1 -73.89 -6.96 -78.51
N LYS A 2 -72.72 -7.23 -77.91
CA LYS A 2 -71.46 -7.65 -78.56
C LYS A 2 -70.50 -8.01 -77.42
N ASN A 3 -70.49 -9.30 -77.08
CA ASN A 3 -69.48 -9.91 -76.23
C ASN A 3 -68.16 -9.94 -76.98
N THR A 4 -67.04 -9.73 -76.29
CA THR A 4 -65.83 -10.50 -76.55
C THR A 4 -65.00 -10.59 -75.27
N ALA A 5 -65.10 -11.73 -74.60
CA ALA A 5 -64.05 -12.18 -73.70
C ALA A 5 -62.87 -12.62 -74.56
N LEU A 6 -61.65 -12.14 -74.30
CA LEU A 6 -60.43 -12.85 -74.67
C LEU A 6 -59.28 -12.46 -73.75
N ILE A 7 -58.93 -13.45 -72.93
CA ILE A 7 -57.64 -13.70 -72.26
C ILE A 7 -56.46 -13.36 -73.18
N LYS A 8 -55.40 -12.74 -72.62
CA LYS A 8 -54.00 -13.17 -72.73
C LYS A 8 -53.10 -12.24 -71.94
N GLY A 9 -52.37 -12.83 -70.98
CA GLY A 9 -51.41 -12.13 -70.15
C GLY A 9 -50.18 -11.67 -70.92
N THR A 10 -49.62 -10.55 -70.48
CA THR A 10 -48.24 -10.16 -70.74
C THR A 10 -47.84 -9.11 -69.71
N ALA A 11 -46.95 -9.54 -68.82
CA ALA A 11 -45.90 -8.80 -68.12
C ALA A 11 -46.06 -7.28 -67.90
N ALA A 12 -46.09 -6.89 -66.62
CA ALA A 12 -45.32 -5.75 -66.12
C ALA A 12 -44.92 -5.99 -64.65
N ILE A 13 -44.05 -6.99 -64.42
CA ILE A 13 -43.17 -6.94 -63.25
C ILE A 13 -42.15 -5.84 -63.56
N ALA A 14 -42.45 -4.61 -63.17
CA ALA A 14 -41.58 -3.48 -63.48
C ALA A 14 -41.48 -2.44 -62.38
N VAL A 15 -41.78 -2.76 -61.11
CA VAL A 15 -41.33 -1.93 -59.96
C VAL A 15 -41.17 -2.78 -58.69
N GLY A 16 -40.60 -3.98 -58.82
CA GLY A 16 -40.14 -4.76 -57.65
C GLY A 16 -38.66 -4.59 -57.33
N ALA A 17 -37.88 -4.05 -58.29
CA ALA A 17 -36.43 -3.95 -58.20
C ALA A 17 -35.93 -2.56 -57.77
N ALA A 18 -36.81 -1.54 -57.68
CA ALA A 18 -36.46 -0.28 -57.03
C ALA A 18 -36.56 -0.37 -55.49
N LEU A 19 -37.31 -1.34 -54.96
CA LEU A 19 -37.44 -1.51 -53.51
C LEU A 19 -36.41 -2.48 -52.92
N LEU A 20 -35.77 -3.33 -53.74
CA LEU A 20 -34.85 -4.39 -53.28
C LEU A 20 -33.38 -4.20 -53.67
N LEU A 21 -33.00 -3.05 -54.26
CA LEU A 21 -31.61 -2.56 -54.21
C LEU A 21 -31.25 -1.96 -52.84
N GLY A 22 -32.11 -2.13 -51.83
CA GLY A 22 -31.71 -2.11 -50.42
C GLY A 22 -30.82 -3.30 -49.99
N GLY A 23 -30.36 -4.13 -50.93
CA GLY A 23 -29.31 -5.12 -50.72
C GLY A 23 -27.92 -4.48 -50.83
N GLY A 24 -27.33 -4.11 -49.69
CA GLY A 24 -25.95 -3.57 -49.63
C GLY A 24 -25.61 -2.85 -48.33
N GLY A 25 -26.59 -2.66 -47.46
CA GLY A 25 -26.41 -2.08 -46.14
C GLY A 25 -27.74 -1.50 -45.72
N THR A 26 -28.34 -2.06 -44.67
CA THR A 26 -29.36 -1.35 -43.91
C THR A 26 -28.65 -0.14 -43.28
N LEU A 27 -28.42 0.93 -44.06
CA LEU A 27 -28.01 2.22 -43.54
C LEU A 27 -29.25 2.77 -42.87
N ALA A 28 -29.46 2.38 -41.60
CA ALA A 28 -30.44 3.05 -40.77
C ALA A 28 -30.16 4.56 -40.90
N SER A 29 -31.13 5.33 -41.40
CA SER A 29 -30.98 6.78 -41.59
C SER A 29 -30.85 7.55 -40.26
N TRP A 30 -30.91 6.82 -39.15
CA TRP A 30 -30.90 7.31 -37.78
C TRP A 30 -29.76 6.63 -37.05
N ASN A 31 -28.63 7.32 -36.96
CA ASN A 31 -27.55 6.95 -36.05
C ASN A 31 -27.37 8.14 -35.09
N ALA A 32 -27.29 7.87 -33.80
CA ALA A 32 -26.98 8.87 -32.78
C ALA A 32 -25.73 8.39 -32.04
N ALA A 33 -24.72 9.26 -31.97
CA ALA A 33 -23.54 9.07 -31.16
C ALA A 33 -23.50 10.22 -30.14
N ASP A 34 -23.17 9.90 -28.90
CA ASP A 34 -22.91 10.89 -27.87
C ASP A 34 -21.52 10.61 -27.30
N ASN A 35 -20.65 11.59 -27.38
CA ASN A 35 -19.25 11.44 -26.98
C ASN A 35 -19.10 11.93 -25.54
N ALA A 36 -18.75 11.03 -24.63
CA ALA A 36 -18.36 11.41 -23.28
C ALA A 36 -16.93 11.96 -23.25
N ALA A 37 -16.69 12.95 -22.37
CA ALA A 37 -15.36 13.46 -22.03
C ALA A 37 -15.02 13.05 -20.58
N PRO A 38 -14.53 11.81 -20.34
CA PRO A 38 -14.38 11.27 -18.99
C PRO A 38 -13.26 11.93 -18.15
N GLY A 39 -12.51 12.88 -18.71
CA GLY A 39 -11.42 13.59 -18.02
C GLY A 39 -10.12 12.78 -17.92
N THR A 40 -9.23 13.22 -17.03
CA THR A 40 -7.92 12.60 -16.76
C THR A 40 -7.75 12.33 -15.28
N VAL A 41 -7.01 11.27 -14.93
CA VAL A 41 -6.57 10.97 -13.56
C VAL A 41 -5.06 11.11 -13.46
N VAL A 42 -4.56 11.51 -12.29
CA VAL A 42 -3.12 11.63 -12.00
C VAL A 42 -2.72 10.63 -10.92
N ALA A 43 -1.46 10.20 -10.94
CA ALA A 43 -0.92 9.28 -9.94
C ALA A 43 -0.71 9.97 -8.58
N GLY A 44 -0.79 9.17 -7.52
CA GLY A 44 -0.40 9.55 -6.17
C GLY A 44 1.10 9.40 -5.91
N ASP A 45 1.50 9.62 -4.66
CA ASP A 45 2.89 9.46 -4.18
C ASP A 45 2.90 8.74 -2.82
N LEU A 46 3.79 7.76 -2.68
CA LEU A 46 3.99 6.95 -1.48
C LEU A 46 5.49 6.90 -1.20
N ASN A 47 5.93 7.58 -0.15
CA ASN A 47 7.35 7.67 0.17
C ASN A 47 7.61 7.72 1.69
N VAL A 48 8.75 7.18 2.10
CA VAL A 48 9.27 7.30 3.47
C VAL A 48 10.75 7.60 3.43
N VAL A 49 11.16 8.67 4.12
CA VAL A 49 12.56 9.08 4.21
C VAL A 49 12.92 9.25 5.68
N LYS A 50 14.08 8.74 6.08
CA LYS A 50 14.60 8.99 7.44
C LYS A 50 15.11 10.43 7.54
N SER A 51 14.79 11.08 8.65
CA SER A 51 15.33 12.40 8.99
C SER A 51 16.33 12.26 10.14
N GLY A 52 17.54 12.78 9.94
CA GLY A 52 18.63 12.66 10.92
C GLY A 52 19.12 11.24 11.18
N THR A 53 19.87 11.08 12.27
CA THR A 53 20.39 9.79 12.74
C THR A 53 19.48 9.21 13.81
N GLY A 54 19.20 7.91 13.75
CA GLY A 54 18.49 7.22 14.82
C GLY A 54 19.25 7.27 16.15
N ALA A 55 18.50 7.24 17.25
CA ALA A 55 19.04 7.34 18.60
C ALA A 55 18.70 6.11 19.44
N TRP A 56 19.66 5.68 20.25
CA TRP A 56 19.54 4.58 21.20
C TRP A 56 19.48 5.09 22.63
N LYS A 57 18.58 4.50 23.41
CA LYS A 57 18.49 4.73 24.85
C LYS A 57 18.47 3.41 25.62
N ASP A 58 19.07 3.42 26.81
CA ASP A 58 18.97 2.32 27.75
C ASP A 58 17.68 2.36 28.59
N ARG A 59 17.57 1.44 29.55
CA ARG A 59 16.42 1.34 30.44
C ARG A 59 16.23 2.53 31.38
N ALA A 60 17.29 3.31 31.62
CA ALA A 60 17.25 4.53 32.41
C ALA A 60 16.93 5.77 31.55
N GLY A 61 16.79 5.60 30.23
CA GLY A 61 16.55 6.67 29.28
C GLY A 61 17.81 7.45 28.90
N ALA A 62 18.99 6.96 29.30
CA ALA A 62 20.27 7.56 28.93
C ALA A 62 20.60 7.21 27.48
N THR A 63 21.12 8.19 26.74
CA THR A 63 21.62 7.96 25.37
C THR A 63 22.86 7.09 25.41
N ILE A 64 22.90 6.07 24.56
CA ILE A 64 24.00 5.10 24.50
C ILE A 64 24.56 4.98 23.08
N ASP A 65 25.84 4.61 23.00
CA ASP A 65 26.44 4.12 21.76
C ASP A 65 26.31 2.60 21.68
N ILE A 66 25.50 2.13 20.74
CA ILE A 66 25.21 0.71 20.57
C ILE A 66 26.45 -0.10 20.19
N ALA A 67 27.46 0.51 19.56
CA ALA A 67 28.67 -0.18 19.14
C ALA A 67 29.56 -0.62 20.32
N THR A 68 29.43 0.04 21.47
CA THR A 68 30.23 -0.22 22.67
C THR A 68 29.40 -0.68 23.87
N TYR A 69 28.07 -0.58 23.80
CA TYR A 69 27.17 -0.96 24.86
C TYR A 69 27.15 -2.49 25.09
N LYS A 70 27.23 -2.90 26.35
CA LYS A 70 27.17 -4.31 26.76
C LYS A 70 25.88 -4.56 27.53
N VAL A 71 24.96 -5.27 26.88
CA VAL A 71 23.67 -5.62 27.49
C VAL A 71 23.83 -6.64 28.61
N VAL A 72 22.99 -6.52 29.63
CA VAL A 72 22.84 -7.52 30.70
C VAL A 72 21.37 -7.96 30.82
N PRO A 73 21.10 -9.13 31.43
CA PRO A 73 19.74 -9.52 31.75
C PRO A 73 18.99 -8.41 32.51
N GLY A 74 17.83 -8.02 32.00
CA GLY A 74 16.99 -6.94 32.51
C GLY A 74 17.14 -5.62 31.75
N ASP A 75 18.03 -5.53 30.77
CA ASP A 75 18.14 -4.34 29.92
C ASP A 75 16.94 -4.21 28.97
N LYS A 76 16.60 -2.95 28.72
CA LYS A 76 15.58 -2.55 27.77
C LYS A 76 16.16 -1.44 26.93
N LEU A 77 16.50 -1.75 25.67
CA LEU A 77 17.04 -0.78 24.74
C LEU A 77 15.94 -0.26 23.84
N THR A 78 15.90 1.05 23.65
CA THR A 78 14.93 1.72 22.78
C THR A 78 15.64 2.38 21.63
N TYR A 79 15.24 2.04 20.41
CA TYR A 79 15.69 2.70 19.18
C TYR A 79 14.58 3.62 18.67
N THR A 80 14.95 4.84 18.33
CA THR A 80 14.05 5.86 17.76
C THR A 80 14.60 6.40 16.45
N GLN A 81 13.71 6.61 15.47
CA GLN A 81 14.06 7.21 14.18
C GLN A 81 12.91 8.12 13.74
N VAL A 82 13.26 9.35 13.37
CA VAL A 82 12.31 10.28 12.74
C VAL A 82 12.15 9.90 11.26
N LEU A 83 10.91 9.82 10.79
CA LEU A 83 10.53 9.45 9.44
C LEU A 83 9.61 10.52 8.84
N ASP A 84 9.97 11.04 7.67
CA ASP A 84 9.12 11.89 6.85
C ASP A 84 8.31 11.01 5.90
N VAL A 85 6.99 10.99 6.09
CA VAL A 85 6.06 10.12 5.36
C VAL A 85 5.23 10.95 4.38
N THR A 86 5.27 10.57 3.11
CA THR A 86 4.42 11.13 2.05
C THR A 86 3.34 10.13 1.67
N LEU A 87 2.07 10.50 1.88
CA LEU A 87 0.88 9.79 1.43
C LEU A 87 0.01 10.74 0.59
N THR A 88 0.12 10.65 -0.73
CA THR A 88 -0.68 11.45 -1.68
C THR A 88 -1.61 10.53 -2.47
N GLY A 89 -2.91 10.65 -2.27
CA GLY A 89 -3.94 9.95 -3.05
C GLY A 89 -5.26 9.88 -2.29
N ASN A 90 -6.40 9.83 -3.01
CA ASN A 90 -7.73 9.97 -2.40
C ASN A 90 -8.08 8.88 -1.37
N LYS A 91 -7.48 7.70 -1.47
CA LYS A 91 -7.75 6.55 -0.58
C LYS A 91 -6.45 5.93 -0.07
N MET A 92 -5.46 6.76 0.18
CA MET A 92 -4.14 6.30 0.59
C MET A 92 -4.08 6.05 2.09
N ALA A 93 -3.69 4.83 2.45
CA ALA A 93 -3.26 4.47 3.79
C ALA A 93 -2.05 3.55 3.69
N ALA A 94 -1.15 3.60 4.67
CA ALA A 94 0.04 2.77 4.67
C ALA A 94 0.51 2.41 6.08
N ASP A 95 1.00 1.20 6.25
CA ASP A 95 1.64 0.72 7.46
C ASP A 95 3.14 1.03 7.45
N ILE A 96 3.66 1.49 8.58
CA ILE A 96 5.10 1.52 8.85
C ILE A 96 5.47 0.29 9.67
N THR A 97 6.39 -0.51 9.12
CA THR A 97 6.90 -1.71 9.81
C THR A 97 8.42 -1.63 9.93
N ALA A 98 8.93 -1.96 11.11
CA ALA A 98 10.35 -2.21 11.28
C ALA A 98 10.75 -3.59 10.75
N THR A 99 11.84 -3.63 10.01
CA THR A 99 12.44 -4.84 9.44
C THR A 99 13.87 -5.01 9.94
N GLY A 100 14.40 -6.23 9.85
CA GLY A 100 15.75 -6.57 10.34
C GLY A 100 15.85 -6.77 11.85
N THR A 101 14.73 -6.68 12.57
CA THR A 101 14.66 -6.76 14.03
C THR A 101 13.95 -8.05 14.47
N GLY A 102 14.69 -9.01 15.01
CA GLY A 102 14.09 -10.27 15.49
C GLY A 102 14.88 -10.88 16.64
N ALA A 103 14.19 -11.59 17.54
CA ALA A 103 14.79 -12.16 18.74
C ALA A 103 15.92 -13.19 18.46
N ALA A 104 15.93 -13.78 17.26
CA ALA A 104 16.91 -14.77 16.81
C ALA A 104 18.12 -14.16 16.09
N ASN A 105 18.69 -13.08 16.63
CA ASN A 105 19.78 -12.34 16.00
C ASN A 105 21.12 -12.51 16.73
N GLY A 106 21.51 -13.76 16.98
CA GLY A 106 22.77 -14.11 17.64
C GLY A 106 22.65 -14.39 19.14
N PHE A 107 21.56 -13.97 19.78
CA PHE A 107 21.19 -14.42 21.13
C PHE A 107 20.18 -15.55 21.05
N THR A 108 20.03 -16.28 22.15
CA THR A 108 18.97 -17.26 22.34
C THR A 108 17.59 -16.56 22.24
N PRO A 109 16.70 -16.95 21.32
CA PRO A 109 15.43 -16.23 21.09
C PRO A 109 14.54 -16.13 22.32
N ALA A 110 14.60 -17.13 23.21
CA ALA A 110 13.84 -17.12 24.45
C ALA A 110 14.27 -16.01 25.42
N ASN A 111 15.47 -15.45 25.28
CA ASN A 111 16.05 -14.42 26.14
C ASN A 111 15.82 -12.99 25.64
N VAL A 112 15.28 -12.81 24.43
CA VAL A 112 15.07 -11.48 23.83
C VAL A 112 13.61 -11.32 23.40
N ILE A 113 13.01 -10.18 23.72
CA ILE A 113 11.71 -9.77 23.16
C ILE A 113 11.94 -8.50 22.36
N VAL A 114 11.36 -8.44 21.16
CA VAL A 114 11.35 -7.24 20.33
C VAL A 114 9.90 -6.78 20.20
N SER A 115 9.65 -5.51 20.49
CA SER A 115 8.31 -4.93 20.34
C SER A 115 7.95 -4.73 18.87
N GLY A 116 6.66 -4.57 18.60
CA GLY A 116 6.20 -3.93 17.37
C GLY A 116 6.67 -2.46 17.31
N THR A 117 6.52 -1.85 16.13
CA THR A 117 6.79 -0.43 15.93
C THR A 117 5.71 0.42 16.55
N VAL A 118 6.11 1.40 17.37
CA VAL A 118 5.23 2.43 17.92
C VAL A 118 5.51 3.74 17.19
N LEU A 119 4.45 4.42 16.75
CA LEU A 119 4.55 5.71 16.08
C LEU A 119 4.08 6.82 17.01
N THR A 120 4.80 7.94 17.03
CA THR A 120 4.40 9.14 17.77
C THR A 120 4.55 10.40 16.91
N VAL A 121 3.75 11.42 17.21
CA VAL A 121 3.87 12.79 16.71
C VAL A 121 3.85 13.71 17.92
N ASP A 122 4.88 14.55 18.05
CA ASP A 122 5.04 15.45 19.20
C ASP A 122 4.95 14.75 20.57
N GLY A 123 5.36 13.48 20.64
CA GLY A 123 5.32 12.65 21.84
C GLY A 123 4.02 11.86 22.05
N GLU A 124 2.97 12.16 21.29
CA GLU A 124 1.68 11.47 21.37
C GLU A 124 1.60 10.30 20.41
N ALA A 125 1.05 9.17 20.87
CA ALA A 125 0.91 7.97 20.05
C ALA A 125 -0.07 8.19 18.89
N VAL A 126 0.30 7.71 17.70
CA VAL A 126 -0.58 7.71 16.52
C VAL A 126 -0.83 6.29 16.03
N SER A 127 -1.97 6.11 15.36
CA SER A 127 -2.33 4.81 14.77
C SER A 127 -1.39 4.45 13.63
N ASN A 128 -1.21 3.15 13.45
CA ASN A 128 -0.61 2.52 12.27
C ASN A 128 -1.68 1.54 11.76
N PRO A 129 -2.24 1.73 10.56
CA PRO A 129 -1.74 2.51 9.42
C PRO A 129 -1.89 4.04 9.54
N LEU A 130 -1.02 4.77 8.84
CA LEU A 130 -1.14 6.21 8.60
C LEU A 130 -2.07 6.48 7.41
N THR A 131 -2.89 7.54 7.50
CA THR A 131 -3.83 7.96 6.43
C THR A 131 -3.53 9.33 5.85
N THR A 132 -2.53 10.04 6.38
CA THR A 132 -2.10 11.36 5.90
C THR A 132 -0.58 11.49 5.96
N SER A 133 0.00 12.28 5.06
CA SER A 133 1.41 12.69 5.12
C SER A 133 1.71 13.38 6.44
N LYS A 134 2.80 12.98 7.09
CA LYS A 134 3.30 13.61 8.32
C LYS A 134 4.70 13.12 8.65
N THR A 135 5.39 13.87 9.49
CA THR A 135 6.60 13.38 10.16
C THR A 135 6.20 12.61 11.41
N VAL A 136 6.71 11.38 11.57
CA VAL A 136 6.49 10.54 12.76
C VAL A 136 7.82 10.12 13.37
N THR A 137 7.84 9.90 14.68
CA THR A 137 8.93 9.19 15.34
C THR A 137 8.54 7.72 15.50
N ALA A 138 9.27 6.84 14.82
CA ALA A 138 9.11 5.40 14.94
C ALA A 138 10.02 4.85 16.04
N THR A 139 9.47 4.02 16.91
CA THR A 139 10.14 3.48 18.09
C THR A 139 10.04 1.96 18.14
N ILE A 140 11.16 1.30 18.43
CA ILE A 140 11.25 -0.15 18.66
C ILE A 140 11.97 -0.38 19.98
N THR A 141 11.51 -1.37 20.73
CA THR A 141 12.11 -1.77 21.99
C THR A 141 12.65 -3.19 21.90
N PHE A 142 13.85 -3.39 22.44
CA PHE A 142 14.52 -4.67 22.63
C PHE A 142 14.65 -4.92 24.12
N GLU A 143 13.96 -5.94 24.63
CA GLU A 143 14.06 -6.38 26.01
C GLU A 143 14.95 -7.62 26.08
N PHE A 144 16.02 -7.52 26.86
CA PHE A 144 16.87 -8.64 27.24
C PHE A 144 16.37 -9.14 28.60
N LYS A 145 15.75 -10.33 28.62
CA LYS A 145 14.94 -10.77 29.75
C LYS A 145 15.76 -10.87 31.04
N ALA A 146 15.22 -10.31 32.12
CA ALA A 146 15.80 -10.46 33.45
C ALA A 146 15.83 -11.93 33.92
N ALA A 147 14.93 -12.77 33.40
CA ALA A 147 14.83 -14.19 33.72
C ALA A 147 15.88 -15.07 33.00
N THR A 148 16.77 -14.50 32.19
CA THR A 148 17.85 -15.26 31.56
C THR A 148 18.79 -15.83 32.62
N THR A 149 18.93 -17.15 32.65
CA THR A 149 19.66 -17.86 33.70
C THR A 149 21.06 -18.30 33.28
N GLY A 150 21.92 -18.52 34.29
CA GLY A 150 23.25 -19.05 34.09
C GLY A 150 24.15 -18.12 33.27
N ARG A 151 24.90 -18.71 32.34
CA ARG A 151 25.80 -18.01 31.42
C ARG A 151 25.28 -18.04 29.98
N ALA A 152 23.96 -18.08 29.79
CA ALA A 152 23.38 -18.01 28.46
C ALA A 152 23.80 -16.71 27.76
N ASP A 153 24.09 -16.81 26.46
CA ASP A 153 24.47 -15.69 25.58
C ASP A 153 25.70 -14.87 26.03
N VAL A 154 26.48 -15.34 27.02
CA VAL A 154 27.76 -14.68 27.34
C VAL A 154 28.70 -14.76 26.15
N ASN A 155 29.36 -13.64 25.82
CA ASN A 155 30.19 -13.47 24.62
C ASN A 155 29.42 -13.55 23.28
N ALA A 156 28.10 -13.72 23.29
CA ALA A 156 27.31 -13.60 22.07
C ALA A 156 27.25 -12.12 21.65
N THR A 157 27.02 -11.89 20.37
CA THR A 157 26.75 -10.56 19.83
C THR A 157 25.34 -10.54 19.29
N TYR A 158 24.52 -9.61 19.79
CA TYR A 158 23.20 -9.37 19.22
C TYR A 158 23.36 -8.47 18.00
N ASN A 159 23.00 -8.99 16.83
CA ASN A 159 23.03 -8.23 15.60
C ASN A 159 21.70 -7.47 15.42
N PHE A 160 21.69 -6.17 15.67
CA PHE A 160 20.52 -5.33 15.41
C PHE A 160 20.16 -5.23 13.92
N GLY A 161 20.99 -5.79 13.03
CA GLY A 161 20.84 -5.73 11.60
C GLY A 161 20.92 -4.29 11.09
N ASN A 162 20.41 -4.08 9.89
CA ASN A 162 20.06 -2.75 9.42
C ASN A 162 18.59 -2.52 9.79
N VAL A 163 18.31 -2.06 11.01
CA VAL A 163 16.96 -1.66 11.39
C VAL A 163 16.45 -0.68 10.33
N ALA A 164 15.46 -1.11 9.56
CA ALA A 164 14.90 -0.34 8.46
C ALA A 164 13.40 -0.24 8.63
N PHE A 165 12.84 0.93 8.30
CA PHE A 165 11.40 1.16 8.32
C PHE A 165 10.87 1.10 6.90
N THR A 166 9.92 0.21 6.66
CA THR A 166 9.25 0.04 5.37
C THR A 166 7.86 0.63 5.46
N LEU A 167 7.49 1.43 4.45
CA LEU A 167 6.14 1.94 4.28
C LEU A 167 5.42 1.05 3.25
N GLN A 168 4.32 0.41 3.66
CA GLN A 168 3.54 -0.48 2.80
C GLN A 168 2.12 0.04 2.66
N GLN A 169 1.70 0.34 1.44
CA GLN A 169 0.33 0.73 1.16
C GLN A 169 -0.63 -0.41 1.53
N ILE A 170 -1.77 -0.04 2.10
CA ILE A 170 -2.89 -0.94 2.33
C ILE A 170 -4.15 -0.44 1.63
N THR A 171 -5.03 -1.37 1.27
CA THR A 171 -6.36 -1.04 0.79
C THR A 171 -7.29 -0.93 1.99
N GLN A 172 -7.68 0.28 2.36
CA GLN A 172 -8.62 0.48 3.47
C GLN A 172 -10.06 0.64 2.93
N PRO A 173 -11.00 -0.27 3.24
CA PRO A 173 -12.40 -0.06 2.95
C PRO A 173 -12.92 1.16 3.74
N GLY A 174 -13.73 2.01 3.10
CA GLY A 174 -14.43 3.11 3.79
C GLY A 174 -13.68 4.43 3.90
N LEU A 175 -12.50 4.59 3.29
CA LEU A 175 -11.98 5.92 2.97
C LEU A 175 -12.80 6.47 1.79
N ALA A 176 -13.57 7.52 2.05
CA ALA A 176 -14.44 8.19 1.07
C ALA A 176 -13.60 8.92 0.03
#